data_AF-A0A143Y6T7-F1
#
_entry.id   AF-A0A143Y6T7-F1
#
_cell.length_a   1.000
_cell.length_b   1.000
_cell.length_c   1.000
_cell.angle_alpha   90.00
_cell.angle_beta   90.00
_cell.angle_gamma   90.00
#
_symmetry.space_group_name_H-M   'P 1'
#
loop_
_entity.id
_entity.type
_entity.pdbx_description
1 polymer ?
#
loop_
_entity_poly.entity_id
_entity_poly.type
_entity_poly.pdbx_seq_one_letter_code
_entity_poly.pdbx_strand_id
1 'polypeptide(L)'
;MAEAGYKAIEESSTIEESDQNQAKKEQHIKNMWRRFWLSAVFTIPLLYLAMGHMLGLPLPMSLHPEMHPVTFALTQLVLTIPVMLLGTKFFTVGFKSLFKGHPNMDSLVALGTSAAFLYSLYGTVAAIGGNNELVMNLYYESAAVILTLITLGKYFEAVSKGKTSEAIKKLMGLAPKTARVIRDGNEQEIKLDVVMVGDILVVRPGEKWLSMGKSRKA
;
A
#
# COMPACT_ATOMS: atom_id res chain seq x y z
N MET A 1 -36.53 29.36 29.86
CA MET A 1 -37.17 28.14 29.30
C MET A 1 -37.32 28.41 27.80
N ALA A 2 -36.75 27.68 26.84
CA ALA A 2 -36.16 26.36 26.77
C ALA A 2 -35.05 26.42 25.67
N GLU A 3 -33.86 25.88 25.95
CA GLU A 3 -33.34 24.60 25.42
C GLU A 3 -32.73 24.66 24.01
N ALA A 4 -31.40 24.81 24.01
CA ALA A 4 -30.42 23.98 23.31
C ALA A 4 -30.88 23.18 22.08
N GLY A 5 -30.70 23.78 20.90
CA GLY A 5 -30.91 23.13 19.59
C GLY A 5 -29.67 23.00 18.71
N TYR A 6 -28.44 23.01 19.24
CA TYR A 6 -27.25 22.94 18.37
C TYR A 6 -26.06 22.25 19.05
N LYS A 7 -25.87 20.94 18.78
CA LYS A 7 -24.56 20.22 18.82
C LYS A 7 -24.58 18.69 18.60
N ALA A 8 -25.69 18.07 18.18
CA ALA A 8 -25.74 16.61 17.97
C ALA A 8 -25.41 16.13 16.52
N ILE A 9 -25.19 17.05 15.57
CA ILE A 9 -25.07 16.72 14.12
C ILE A 9 -23.60 16.61 13.66
N GLU A 10 -22.65 17.23 14.34
CA GLU A 10 -21.22 17.21 13.94
C GLU A 10 -20.44 16.02 14.52
N GLU A 11 -20.82 15.48 15.68
CA GLU A 11 -20.09 14.39 16.33
C GLU A 11 -20.39 13.02 15.70
N SER A 12 -21.64 12.80 15.29
CA SER A 12 -22.11 11.57 14.62
C SER A 12 -21.53 11.46 13.19
N SER A 13 -21.53 12.55 12.43
CA SER A 13 -20.93 12.59 11.08
C SER A 13 -19.41 12.35 11.10
N THR A 14 -18.70 12.89 12.09
CA THR A 14 -17.24 12.69 12.22
C THR A 14 -16.85 11.26 12.58
N ILE A 15 -17.65 10.57 13.40
CA ILE A 15 -17.41 9.17 13.79
C ILE A 15 -17.69 8.24 12.60
N GLU A 16 -18.80 8.43 11.90
CA GLU A 16 -19.14 7.65 10.71
C GLU A 16 -18.10 7.80 9.57
N GLU A 17 -17.61 9.02 9.32
CA GLU A 17 -16.54 9.27 8.34
C GLU A 17 -15.19 8.63 8.74
N SER A 18 -14.85 8.66 10.04
CA SER A 18 -13.65 8.01 10.57
C SER A 18 -13.71 6.50 10.37
N ASP A 19 -14.83 5.87 10.70
CA ASP A 19 -15.02 4.42 10.62
C ASP A 19 -15.05 3.94 9.16
N GLN A 20 -15.71 4.68 8.27
CA GLN A 20 -15.70 4.40 6.83
C GLN A 20 -14.29 4.49 6.23
N ASN A 21 -13.50 5.51 6.60
CA ASN A 21 -12.13 5.65 6.13
C ASN A 21 -11.22 4.52 6.65
N GLN A 22 -11.43 4.06 7.87
CA GLN A 22 -10.69 2.93 8.43
C GLN A 22 -11.04 1.62 7.71
N ALA A 23 -12.33 1.34 7.50
CA ALA A 23 -12.78 0.15 6.76
C ALA A 23 -12.24 0.12 5.32
N LYS A 24 -12.24 1.27 4.62
CA LYS A 24 -11.67 1.39 3.26
C LYS A 24 -10.17 1.10 3.23
N LYS A 25 -9.41 1.58 4.22
CA LYS A 25 -7.96 1.31 4.34
C LYS A 25 -7.69 -0.17 4.57
N GLU A 26 -8.43 -0.82 5.48
CA GLU A 26 -8.28 -2.25 5.75
C GLU A 26 -8.62 -3.11 4.53
N GLN A 27 -9.71 -2.80 3.83
CA GLN A 27 -10.07 -3.47 2.59
C GLN A 27 -9.00 -3.28 1.50
N HIS A 28 -8.39 -2.09 1.42
CA HIS A 28 -7.30 -1.84 0.48
C HIS A 28 -6.09 -2.74 0.74
N ILE A 29 -5.66 -2.84 2.01
CA ILE A 29 -4.53 -3.69 2.42
C ILE A 29 -4.81 -5.17 2.15
N LYS A 30 -6.02 -5.65 2.51
CA LYS A 30 -6.45 -7.04 2.21
C LYS A 30 -6.45 -7.32 0.72
N ASN A 31 -6.92 -6.37 -0.10
CA ASN A 31 -6.91 -6.50 -1.56
C ASN A 31 -5.50 -6.57 -2.13
N MET A 32 -4.54 -5.81 -1.59
CA MET A 32 -3.13 -5.89 -2.00
C MET A 32 -2.52 -7.24 -1.65
N TRP A 33 -2.80 -7.76 -0.45
CA TRP A 33 -2.33 -9.08 -0.04
C TRP A 33 -2.86 -10.21 -0.93
N ARG A 34 -4.15 -10.16 -1.27
CA ARG A 34 -4.76 -11.10 -2.21
C ARG A 34 -4.13 -11.01 -3.59
N ARG A 35 -3.91 -9.80 -4.12
CA ARG A 35 -3.26 -9.59 -5.43
C ARG A 35 -1.84 -10.14 -5.42
N PHE A 36 -1.07 -9.90 -4.36
CA PHE A 36 0.27 -10.46 -4.21
C PHE A 36 0.25 -11.98 -4.29
N TRP A 37 -0.61 -12.65 -3.51
CA TRP A 37 -0.69 -14.11 -3.54
C TRP A 37 -1.12 -14.66 -4.90
N LEU A 38 -2.12 -14.03 -5.52
CA LEU A 38 -2.53 -14.40 -6.87
C LEU A 38 -1.38 -14.23 -7.87
N SER A 39 -0.64 -13.13 -7.82
CA SER A 39 0.53 -12.91 -8.69
C SER A 39 1.65 -13.92 -8.40
N ALA A 40 1.92 -14.22 -7.13
CA ALA A 40 2.97 -15.15 -6.72
C ALA A 40 2.70 -16.58 -7.22
N VAL A 41 1.44 -17.03 -7.21
CA VAL A 41 1.03 -18.35 -7.73
C VAL A 41 1.38 -18.52 -9.21
N PHE A 42 1.32 -17.47 -10.02
CA PHE A 42 1.74 -17.52 -11.43
C PHE A 42 3.24 -17.23 -11.63
N THR A 43 3.80 -16.34 -10.81
CA THR A 43 5.21 -15.93 -10.90
C THR A 43 6.17 -17.05 -10.52
N ILE A 44 5.85 -17.86 -9.50
CA ILE A 44 6.74 -18.93 -9.04
C ILE A 44 6.92 -20.01 -10.13
N PRO A 45 5.85 -20.59 -10.73
CA PRO A 45 5.99 -21.51 -11.84
C PRO A 45 6.68 -20.88 -13.06
N LEU A 46 6.38 -19.62 -13.37
CA LEU A 46 7.03 -18.90 -14.46
C LEU A 46 8.54 -18.78 -14.25
N LEU A 47 8.96 -18.39 -13.04
CA LEU A 47 10.37 -18.28 -12.68
C LEU A 47 11.06 -19.65 -12.72
N TYR A 48 10.38 -20.71 -12.28
CA TYR A 48 10.87 -22.07 -12.40
C TYR A 48 11.07 -22.48 -13.87
N LEU A 49 10.13 -22.19 -14.75
CA LEU A 49 10.28 -22.50 -16.18
C LEU A 49 11.40 -21.67 -16.83
N ALA A 50 11.45 -20.38 -16.54
CA ALA A 50 12.43 -19.45 -17.11
C ALA A 50 13.86 -19.75 -16.66
N MET A 51 14.08 -20.08 -15.39
CA MET A 51 15.43 -20.30 -14.85
C MET A 51 15.80 -21.78 -14.70
N GLY A 52 14.81 -22.68 -14.68
CA GLY A 52 15.03 -24.10 -14.42
C GLY A 52 15.88 -24.80 -15.48
N HIS A 53 15.75 -24.40 -16.75
CA HIS A 53 16.59 -24.94 -17.83
C HIS A 53 18.07 -24.58 -17.65
N MET A 54 18.38 -23.37 -17.15
CA MET A 54 19.75 -22.93 -16.92
C MET A 54 20.39 -23.61 -15.71
N LEU A 55 19.57 -24.01 -14.72
CA LEU A 55 20.01 -24.65 -13.48
C LEU A 55 20.06 -26.19 -13.58
N GLY A 56 19.80 -26.76 -14.75
CA GLY A 56 19.78 -28.21 -14.96
C GLY A 56 18.64 -28.94 -14.25
N LEU A 57 17.57 -28.23 -13.89
CA LEU A 57 16.38 -28.82 -13.27
C LEU A 57 15.56 -29.59 -14.32
N PRO A 58 14.90 -30.70 -13.94
CA PRO A 58 14.13 -31.51 -14.88
C PRO A 58 12.93 -30.71 -15.39
N LEU A 59 12.99 -30.30 -16.65
CA LEU A 59 11.83 -29.74 -17.33
C LEU A 59 11.00 -30.88 -17.94
N PRO A 60 9.66 -30.76 -17.93
CA PRO A 60 8.83 -31.69 -18.68
C PRO A 60 9.23 -31.65 -20.16
N MET A 61 9.36 -32.83 -20.77
CA MET A 61 9.92 -33.03 -22.12
C MET A 61 9.24 -32.16 -23.20
N SER A 62 7.96 -31.81 -23.00
CA SER A 62 7.15 -30.93 -23.86
C SER A 62 7.47 -29.42 -23.78
N LEU A 63 8.30 -29.00 -22.82
CA LEU A 63 8.66 -27.61 -22.53
C LEU A 63 10.15 -27.33 -22.68
N HIS A 64 10.92 -28.28 -23.24
CA HIS A 64 12.33 -28.03 -23.52
C HIS A 64 12.48 -26.95 -24.60
N PRO A 65 13.24 -25.87 -24.34
CA PRO A 65 13.39 -24.75 -25.28
C PRO A 65 14.06 -25.16 -26.60
N GLU A 66 14.88 -26.21 -26.59
CA GLU A 66 15.54 -26.73 -27.80
C GLU A 66 14.62 -27.59 -28.68
N MET A 67 13.65 -28.30 -28.08
CA MET A 67 12.74 -29.21 -28.80
C MET A 67 11.43 -28.51 -29.19
N HIS A 68 10.91 -27.63 -28.33
CA HIS A 68 9.64 -26.93 -28.51
C HIS A 68 9.74 -25.45 -28.09
N PRO A 69 10.52 -24.63 -28.81
CA PRO A 69 10.75 -23.22 -28.47
C PRO A 69 9.46 -22.39 -28.43
N VAL A 70 8.54 -22.62 -29.37
CA VAL A 70 7.25 -21.92 -29.42
C VAL A 70 6.37 -22.26 -28.21
N THR A 71 6.27 -23.54 -27.84
CA THR A 71 5.48 -23.98 -26.67
C THR A 71 6.04 -23.39 -25.38
N PHE A 72 7.37 -23.33 -25.25
CA PHE A 72 8.04 -22.71 -24.12
C PHE A 72 7.69 -21.21 -24.01
N ALA A 73 7.86 -20.44 -25.09
CA ALA A 73 7.57 -19.01 -25.12
C ALA A 73 6.08 -18.71 -24.84
N LEU A 74 5.17 -19.47 -25.45
CA LEU A 74 3.72 -19.32 -25.23
C LEU A 74 3.33 -19.64 -23.78
N THR A 75 3.93 -20.66 -23.17
CA THR A 75 3.64 -21.01 -21.78
C THR A 75 4.07 -19.89 -20.84
N GLN A 76 5.25 -19.30 -21.05
CA GLN A 76 5.70 -18.15 -20.28
C GLN A 76 4.78 -16.93 -20.47
N LEU A 77 4.35 -16.66 -21.71
CA LEU A 77 3.40 -15.59 -22.00
C LEU A 77 2.07 -15.79 -21.26
N VAL A 78 1.50 -17.00 -21.32
CA VAL A 78 0.24 -17.34 -20.64
C VAL A 78 0.33 -17.16 -19.13
N LEU A 79 1.45 -17.56 -18.51
CA LEU A 79 1.66 -17.37 -17.07
C LEU A 79 1.89 -15.89 -16.70
N THR A 80 2.47 -15.10 -17.60
CA THR A 80 2.76 -13.68 -17.34
C THR A 80 1.52 -12.80 -17.43
N ILE A 81 0.56 -13.12 -18.31
CA ILE A 81 -0.65 -12.31 -18.54
C ILE A 81 -1.45 -12.06 -17.24
N PRO A 82 -1.79 -13.08 -16.42
CA PRO A 82 -2.49 -12.86 -15.15
C PRO A 82 -1.75 -11.90 -14.21
N VAL A 83 -0.42 -12.01 -14.14
CA VAL A 83 0.42 -11.13 -13.29
C VAL A 83 0.35 -9.68 -13.78
N MET A 84 0.43 -9.46 -15.10
CA MET A 84 0.29 -8.14 -15.71
C MET A 84 -1.10 -7.53 -15.44
N LEU A 85 -2.16 -8.34 -15.53
CA LEU A 85 -3.53 -7.91 -15.24
C LEU A 85 -3.73 -7.49 -13.77
N LEU A 86 -3.17 -8.26 -12.83
CA LEU A 86 -3.18 -7.92 -11.40
C LEU A 86 -2.39 -6.62 -11.13
N GLY A 87 -1.35 -6.36 -11.94
CA GLY A 87 -0.51 -5.17 -11.94
C GLY A 87 -1.06 -3.93 -12.66
N THR A 88 -2.26 -3.97 -13.25
CA THR A 88 -2.88 -2.85 -14.02
C THR A 88 -2.84 -1.48 -13.35
N LYS A 89 -2.88 -1.43 -12.01
CA LYS A 89 -2.74 -0.16 -11.27
C LYS A 89 -1.39 0.53 -11.48
N PHE A 90 -0.30 -0.24 -11.57
CA PHE A 90 1.03 0.31 -11.82
C PHE A 90 1.13 0.95 -13.19
N PHE A 91 0.54 0.32 -14.22
CA PHE A 91 0.50 0.88 -15.56
C PHE A 91 -0.37 2.13 -15.66
N THR A 92 -1.60 2.07 -15.14
CA THR A 92 -2.53 3.21 -15.20
C THR A 92 -2.03 4.42 -14.44
N VAL A 93 -1.45 4.25 -13.25
CA VAL A 93 -0.85 5.35 -12.47
C VAL A 93 0.49 5.77 -13.05
N GLY A 94 1.35 4.81 -13.39
CA GLY A 94 2.71 5.03 -13.85
C GLY A 94 2.77 5.77 -15.17
N PHE A 95 2.03 5.32 -16.19
CA PHE A 95 1.97 6.01 -17.49
C PHE A 95 1.30 7.37 -17.36
N LYS A 96 0.21 7.48 -16.58
CA LYS A 96 -0.44 8.78 -16.33
C LYS A 96 0.52 9.79 -15.70
N SER A 97 1.32 9.37 -14.72
CA SER A 97 2.30 10.26 -14.06
C SER A 97 3.45 10.64 -14.99
N LEU A 98 3.90 9.68 -15.80
CA LEU A 98 4.95 9.89 -16.80
C LEU A 98 4.54 10.92 -17.85
N PHE A 99 3.36 10.75 -18.48
CA PHE A 99 2.87 11.70 -19.49
C PHE A 99 2.55 13.08 -18.93
N LYS A 100 2.29 13.18 -17.63
CA LYS A 100 2.12 14.46 -16.92
C LYS A 100 3.45 15.13 -16.56
N GLY A 101 4.60 14.56 -16.94
CA GLY A 101 5.92 15.11 -16.64
C GLY A 101 6.36 14.94 -15.18
N HIS A 102 5.68 14.10 -14.40
CA HIS A 102 5.98 13.86 -12.99
C HIS A 102 6.25 12.36 -12.77
N PRO A 103 7.35 11.81 -13.31
CA PRO A 103 7.66 10.39 -13.16
C PRO A 103 7.83 10.01 -11.68
N ASN A 104 7.27 8.86 -11.30
CA ASN A 104 7.33 8.34 -9.94
C ASN A 104 7.72 6.84 -9.93
N MET A 105 7.71 6.21 -8.76
CA MET A 105 8.03 4.78 -8.61
C MET A 105 7.17 3.90 -9.53
N ASP A 106 5.88 4.21 -9.67
CA ASP A 106 4.98 3.46 -10.54
C ASP A 106 5.29 3.67 -12.02
N SER A 107 5.76 4.86 -12.42
CA SER A 107 6.23 5.13 -13.79
C SER A 107 7.42 4.27 -14.16
N LEU A 108 8.40 4.14 -13.26
CA LEU A 108 9.59 3.30 -13.49
C LEU A 108 9.19 1.83 -13.65
N VAL A 109 8.33 1.33 -12.75
CA VAL A 109 7.83 -0.05 -12.79
C VAL A 109 7.04 -0.30 -14.07
N ALA A 110 6.13 0.60 -14.43
CA ALA A 110 5.33 0.49 -15.65
C ALA A 110 6.19 0.43 -16.91
N LEU A 111 7.19 1.31 -17.02
CA LEU A 111 8.10 1.32 -18.15
C LEU A 111 8.96 0.05 -18.23
N GLY A 112 9.62 -0.32 -17.13
CA GLY A 112 10.52 -1.47 -17.11
C GLY A 112 9.80 -2.78 -17.40
N THR A 113 8.65 -3.01 -16.76
CA THR A 113 7.86 -4.23 -16.96
C THR A 113 7.20 -4.27 -18.34
N SER A 114 6.78 -3.12 -18.89
CA SER A 114 6.28 -3.05 -20.27
C SER A 114 7.39 -3.33 -21.28
N ALA A 115 8.59 -2.77 -21.08
CA ALA A 115 9.73 -3.00 -21.97
C ALA A 115 10.12 -4.49 -22.00
N ALA A 116 10.24 -5.11 -20.82
CA ALA A 116 10.51 -6.54 -20.70
C ALA A 116 9.41 -7.40 -21.37
N PHE A 117 8.14 -7.07 -21.14
CA PHE A 117 7.02 -7.80 -21.73
C PHE A 117 6.98 -7.66 -23.25
N LEU A 118 7.14 -6.45 -23.79
CA LEU A 118 7.10 -6.19 -25.23
C LEU A 118 8.29 -6.83 -25.96
N TYR A 119 9.49 -6.78 -25.38
CA TYR A 119 10.65 -7.48 -25.92
C TYR A 119 10.41 -8.99 -25.98
N SER A 120 9.88 -9.57 -24.90
CA SER A 120 9.58 -11.00 -24.84
C SER A 120 8.45 -11.40 -25.80
N LEU A 121 7.47 -10.51 -25.99
CA LEU A 121 6.41 -10.70 -26.98
C LEU A 121 6.95 -10.70 -28.40
N TYR A 122 7.89 -9.79 -28.70
CA TYR A 122 8.59 -9.81 -29.98
C TYR A 122 9.36 -11.12 -30.20
N GLY A 123 10.11 -11.58 -29.20
CA GLY A 123 10.81 -12.87 -29.25
C GLY A 123 9.86 -14.05 -29.46
N THR A 124 8.69 -14.03 -28.82
CA THR A 124 7.65 -15.07 -29.00
C THR A 124 7.08 -15.08 -30.42
N VAL A 125 6.81 -13.90 -30.99
CA VAL A 125 6.32 -13.78 -32.37
C VAL A 125 7.39 -14.23 -33.37
N ALA A 126 8.66 -13.87 -33.14
CA ALA A 126 9.78 -14.30 -33.96
C ALA A 126 9.94 -15.83 -33.95
N ALA A 127 9.76 -16.48 -32.80
CA ALA A 127 9.78 -17.93 -32.66
C ALA A 127 8.69 -18.61 -33.48
N ILE A 128 7.48 -18.06 -33.46
CA ILE A 128 6.35 -18.56 -34.29
C ILE A 128 6.69 -18.44 -35.78
N GLY A 129 7.42 -17.38 -36.18
CA GLY A 129 7.93 -17.18 -37.54
C GLY A 129 9.13 -18.05 -37.90
N GLY A 130 9.60 -18.92 -37.01
CA GLY A 130 10.72 -19.85 -37.24
C GLY A 130 12.10 -19.34 -36.78
N ASN A 131 12.20 -18.13 -36.22
CA ASN A 131 13.45 -17.63 -35.64
C ASN A 131 13.49 -17.90 -34.13
N ASN A 132 14.19 -18.97 -33.74
CA ASN A 132 14.24 -19.45 -32.36
C ASN A 132 15.39 -18.86 -31.52
N GLU A 133 16.27 -18.04 -32.08
CA GLU A 133 17.43 -17.49 -31.36
C GLU A 133 17.03 -16.64 -30.16
N LEU A 134 15.87 -15.98 -30.25
CA LEU A 134 15.38 -15.05 -29.22
C LEU A 134 14.63 -15.74 -28.07
N VAL A 135 14.28 -17.03 -28.21
CA VAL A 135 13.47 -17.75 -27.21
C VAL A 135 14.24 -18.03 -25.93
N MET A 136 15.57 -18.13 -26.02
CA MET A 136 16.43 -18.34 -24.84
C MET A 136 16.60 -17.07 -24.00
N ASN A 137 16.22 -15.90 -24.52
CA ASN A 137 16.42 -14.60 -23.86
C ASN A 137 15.10 -13.87 -23.60
N LEU A 138 14.02 -14.60 -23.28
CA LEU A 138 12.76 -13.98 -22.88
C LEU A 138 12.88 -13.43 -21.46
N TYR A 139 12.23 -12.29 -21.21
CA TYR A 139 12.22 -11.56 -19.93
C TYR A 139 10.81 -11.52 -19.30
N TYR A 140 9.99 -12.53 -19.61
CA TYR A 140 8.64 -12.66 -19.07
C TYR A 140 8.66 -12.83 -17.54
N GLU A 141 9.58 -13.63 -17.03
CA GLU A 141 9.82 -13.82 -15.61
C GLU A 141 10.25 -12.52 -14.94
N SER A 142 11.11 -11.73 -15.57
CA SER A 142 11.57 -10.45 -15.05
C SER A 142 10.39 -9.48 -14.85
N ALA A 143 9.50 -9.36 -15.85
CA ALA A 143 8.30 -8.53 -15.74
C ALA A 143 7.39 -9.00 -14.60
N ALA A 144 7.12 -10.30 -14.50
CA ALA A 144 6.25 -10.87 -13.49
C ALA A 144 6.81 -10.74 -12.06
N VAL A 145 8.11 -11.01 -11.88
CA VAL A 145 8.79 -10.91 -10.59
C VAL A 145 8.78 -9.48 -10.08
N ILE A 146 9.12 -8.51 -10.94
CA ILE A 146 9.10 -7.09 -10.58
C ILE A 146 7.70 -6.68 -10.10
N LEU A 147 6.64 -7.03 -10.84
CA LEU A 147 5.26 -6.71 -10.45
C LEU A 147 4.83 -7.37 -9.14
N THR A 148 5.25 -8.61 -8.92
CA THR A 148 4.92 -9.36 -7.69
C THR A 148 5.63 -8.77 -6.48
N LEU A 149 6.93 -8.52 -6.58
CA LEU A 149 7.73 -7.98 -5.48
C LEU A 149 7.38 -6.54 -5.14
N ILE A 150 7.08 -5.70 -6.14
CA ILE A 150 6.66 -4.32 -5.86
C ILE A 150 5.27 -4.27 -5.19
N THR A 151 4.38 -5.20 -5.55
CA THR A 151 3.08 -5.34 -4.89
C THR A 151 3.27 -5.71 -3.41
N LEU A 152 4.19 -6.63 -3.12
CA LEU A 152 4.56 -6.98 -1.75
C LEU A 152 5.18 -5.80 -1.00
N GLY A 153 6.11 -5.07 -1.63
CA GLY A 153 6.74 -3.88 -1.06
C GLY A 153 5.70 -2.83 -0.67
N LYS A 154 4.77 -2.50 -1.58
CA LYS A 154 3.68 -1.57 -1.28
C LYS A 154 2.77 -2.07 -0.16
N TYR A 155 2.54 -3.38 -0.05
CA TYR A 155 1.77 -3.96 1.05
C TYR A 155 2.45 -3.69 2.40
N PHE A 156 3.75 -3.97 2.51
CA PHE A 156 4.51 -3.67 3.74
C PHE A 156 4.57 -2.18 4.04
N GLU A 157 4.68 -1.34 3.02
CA GLU A 157 4.64 0.11 3.16
C GLU A 157 3.29 0.57 3.74
N ALA A 158 2.17 0.07 3.20
CA ALA A 158 0.82 0.40 3.65
C ALA A 158 0.57 -0.07 5.10
N VAL A 159 0.98 -1.30 5.43
CA VAL A 159 0.87 -1.84 6.79
C VAL A 159 1.69 -1.02 7.78
N SER A 160 2.95 -0.68 7.44
CA SER A 160 3.83 0.09 8.32
C SER A 160 3.30 1.49 8.56
N LYS A 161 2.84 2.19 7.50
CA LYS A 161 2.20 3.51 7.62
C LYS A 161 0.93 3.45 8.46
N GLY A 162 0.13 2.40 8.32
CA GLY A 162 -1.08 2.17 9.12
C GLY A 162 -0.75 2.11 10.62
N LYS A 163 0.21 1.27 11.01
CA LYS A 163 0.64 1.11 12.41
C LYS A 163 1.18 2.42 13.01
N THR A 164 2.02 3.15 12.27
CA THR A 164 2.56 4.44 12.73
C THR A 164 1.44 5.47 12.91
N SER A 165 0.50 5.54 11.96
CA SER A 165 -0.65 6.45 12.06
C SER A 165 -1.54 6.12 13.26
N GLU A 166 -1.74 4.84 13.56
CA GLU A 166 -2.51 4.41 14.74
C GLU A 166 -1.82 4.79 16.05
N ALA A 167 -0.49 4.62 16.13
CA ALA A 167 0.29 5.04 17.30
C ALA A 167 0.22 6.56 17.53
N ILE A 168 0.33 7.36 16.46
CA ILE A 168 0.15 8.82 16.54
C ILE A 168 -1.27 9.18 17.00
N LYS A 169 -2.30 8.51 16.45
CA LYS A 169 -3.70 8.72 16.87
C LYS A 169 -3.90 8.39 18.35
N LYS A 170 -3.27 7.32 18.87
CA LYS A 170 -3.27 6.99 20.30
C LYS A 170 -2.60 8.07 21.13
N LEU A 171 -1.43 8.58 20.71
CA LEU A 171 -0.76 9.70 21.39
C LEU A 171 -1.63 10.97 21.41
N MET A 172 -2.25 11.33 20.30
CA MET A 172 -3.18 12.46 20.23
C MET A 172 -4.41 12.25 21.12
N GLY A 173 -4.95 11.02 21.18
CA GLY A 173 -6.05 10.66 22.07
C GLY A 173 -5.67 10.59 23.55
N LEU A 174 -4.38 10.51 23.87
CA LEU A 174 -3.93 10.59 25.26
C LEU A 174 -3.96 12.03 25.79
N ALA A 175 -3.94 13.06 24.94
CA ALA A 175 -4.09 14.44 25.38
C ALA A 175 -5.50 14.65 25.98
N PRO A 176 -5.62 15.23 27.18
CA PRO A 176 -6.92 15.51 27.77
C PRO A 176 -7.69 16.50 26.89
N LYS A 177 -9.01 16.35 26.80
CA LYS A 177 -9.88 17.26 26.04
C LYS A 177 -10.45 18.38 26.91
N THR A 178 -10.40 18.19 28.22
CA THR A 178 -10.92 19.09 29.24
C THR A 178 -9.85 19.39 30.27
N ALA A 179 -9.99 20.52 30.95
CA ALA A 179 -9.15 20.97 32.03
C ALA A 179 -10.02 21.53 33.14
N ARG A 180 -9.64 21.28 34.40
CA ARG A 180 -10.32 21.86 35.56
C ARG A 180 -9.61 23.15 35.96
N VAL A 181 -10.34 24.26 35.97
CA VAL A 181 -9.82 25.58 36.33
C VAL A 181 -10.57 26.13 37.54
N ILE A 182 -9.90 26.95 38.35
CA ILE A 182 -10.53 27.77 39.39
C ILE A 182 -10.77 29.16 38.81
N ARG A 183 -12.04 29.58 38.71
CA ARG A 183 -12.43 30.97 38.43
C ARG A 183 -13.44 31.42 39.48
N ASP A 184 -13.29 32.65 39.97
CA ASP A 184 -14.17 33.23 41.00
C ASP A 184 -14.33 32.36 42.27
N GLY A 185 -13.27 31.63 42.64
CA GLY A 185 -13.25 30.74 43.81
C GLY A 185 -13.94 29.39 43.61
N ASN A 186 -14.54 29.12 42.44
CA ASN A 186 -15.20 27.85 42.13
C ASN A 186 -14.39 27.03 41.12
N GLU A 187 -14.38 25.71 41.35
CA GLU A 187 -13.77 24.74 40.45
C GLU A 187 -14.75 24.38 39.32
N GLN A 188 -14.32 24.54 38.08
CA GLN A 188 -15.14 24.23 36.90
C GLN A 188 -14.32 23.47 35.85
N GLU A 189 -14.94 22.46 35.23
CA GLU A 189 -14.35 21.74 34.11
C GLU A 189 -14.71 22.43 32.80
N ILE A 190 -13.69 22.89 32.08
CA ILE A 190 -13.85 23.56 30.80
C ILE A 190 -13.10 22.80 29.71
N LYS A 191 -13.49 23.00 28.45
CA LYS A 191 -12.73 22.47 27.33
C LYS A 191 -11.36 23.16 27.25
N LEU A 192 -10.37 22.42 26.76
CA LEU A 192 -8.99 22.92 26.72
C LEU A 192 -8.77 24.11 25.77
N ASP A 193 -9.63 24.28 24.78
CA ASP A 193 -9.64 25.38 23.82
C ASP A 193 -10.08 26.73 24.43
N VAL A 194 -10.75 26.72 25.58
CA VAL A 194 -11.21 27.93 26.31
C VAL A 194 -10.39 28.23 27.58
N VAL A 195 -9.30 27.49 27.81
CA VAL A 195 -8.33 27.79 28.87
C VAL A 195 -7.45 28.96 28.44
N MET A 196 -7.34 29.97 29.31
CA MET A 196 -6.56 31.19 29.04
C MET A 196 -5.29 31.25 29.88
N VAL A 197 -4.29 31.99 29.39
CA VAL A 197 -3.06 32.27 30.13
C VAL A 197 -3.42 33.03 31.41
N GLY A 198 -3.14 32.42 32.57
CA GLY A 198 -3.47 32.97 33.89
C GLY A 198 -4.50 32.16 34.68
N ASP A 199 -5.21 31.22 34.05
CA ASP A 199 -6.11 30.30 34.75
C ASP A 199 -5.33 29.40 35.74
N ILE A 200 -5.91 29.18 36.92
CA ILE A 200 -5.36 28.24 37.92
C ILE A 200 -5.94 26.86 37.62
N LEU A 201 -5.09 25.95 37.14
CA LEU A 201 -5.46 24.58 36.84
C LEU A 201 -5.41 23.70 38.11
N VAL A 202 -6.46 22.93 38.36
CA VAL A 202 -6.48 21.92 39.42
C VAL A 202 -6.24 20.55 38.80
N VAL A 203 -5.20 19.87 39.27
CA VAL A 203 -4.82 18.54 38.80
C VAL A 203 -4.80 17.59 40.00
N ARG A 204 -5.64 16.56 39.98
CA ARG A 204 -5.67 15.54 41.03
C ARG A 204 -4.57 14.50 40.80
N PRO A 205 -4.12 13.80 41.85
CA PRO A 205 -3.20 12.67 41.70
C PRO A 205 -3.76 11.64 40.71
N GLY A 206 -3.00 11.35 39.64
CA GLY A 206 -3.40 10.43 38.57
C GLY A 206 -4.07 11.06 37.33
N GLU A 207 -4.41 12.37 37.38
CA GLU A 207 -4.92 13.08 36.20
C GLU A 207 -3.77 13.44 35.24
N LYS A 208 -4.04 13.40 33.93
CA LYS A 208 -3.05 13.71 32.90
C LYS A 208 -2.75 15.21 32.87
N TRP A 209 -1.49 15.54 33.07
CA TRP A 209 -0.97 16.92 33.09
C TRP A 209 -0.52 17.38 31.69
N LEU A 210 -0.87 18.60 31.30
CA LEU A 210 -0.32 19.31 30.14
C LEU A 210 0.81 20.24 30.60
N SER A 211 2.06 19.90 30.29
CA SER A 211 3.20 20.73 30.71
C SER A 211 3.44 21.88 29.72
N MET A 212 2.90 23.07 30.00
CA MET A 212 3.34 24.32 29.37
C MET A 212 3.35 25.54 30.32
N GLY A 213 3.28 25.34 31.64
CA GLY A 213 3.24 26.44 32.62
C GLY A 213 4.08 26.18 33.88
N LYS A 214 4.60 27.27 34.48
CA LYS A 214 5.33 27.25 35.77
C LYS A 214 4.43 26.68 36.87
N SER A 215 4.88 25.63 37.55
CA SER A 215 4.22 25.10 38.76
C SER A 215 4.37 26.11 39.90
N ARG A 216 3.25 26.60 40.44
CA ARG A 216 3.20 27.23 41.76
C ARG A 216 2.58 26.22 42.72
N LYS A 217 3.38 25.69 43.66
CA LYS A 217 2.85 24.98 44.82
C LYS A 217 2.27 26.03 45.77
N ALA A 218 1.01 25.85 46.15
CA ALA A 218 0.47 26.44 47.36
C ALA A 218 0.93 25.60 48.57
#